data_AF-A0A9Q9VVM6-F1
#
_entry.id   AF-A0A9Q9VVM6-F1
#
_cell.length_a   1.000
_cell.length_b   1.000
_cell.length_c   1.000
_cell.angle_alpha   90.00
_cell.angle_beta   90.00
_cell.angle_gamma   90.00
#
_symmetry.space_group_name_H-M   'P 1'
#
loop_
_entity.id
_entity.type
_entity.pdbx_description
1 polymer ?
#
loop_
_entity_poly.entity_id
_entity_poly.type
_entity_poly.pdbx_seq_one_letter_code
_entity_poly.pdbx_strand_id
1 'polypeptide(L)'
;MAQDNSHPTIRVLEKCWEHGKQESILPDPCYNYTVLDDRWRATNNIHSIHEYHKSDTNVTWSGWDRLFINGLNAQIPDTCITTYGCGTHIPLWIRGGHPRVQDGVVTRDVCGHWDNYCCYYGSYPIKVKACPGNYYVYELVRPTVNWSAYCADVGSINSSSTTVTPATLSTGNVTHCMSLLMK
;
A
#
# COMPACT_ATOMS: atom_id res chain seq x y z
N MET A 1 -52.53 19.02 14.79
CA MET A 1 -53.00 17.70 14.35
C MET A 1 -52.15 17.28 13.18
N ALA A 2 -51.48 16.14 13.33
CA ALA A 2 -50.45 15.64 12.44
C ALA A 2 -50.98 15.41 11.02
N GLN A 3 -50.23 15.88 10.02
CA GLN A 3 -50.41 15.42 8.65
C GLN A 3 -49.67 14.10 8.47
N ASP A 4 -50.36 13.19 7.80
CA ASP A 4 -50.18 11.75 7.75
C ASP A 4 -48.91 11.34 6.97
N ASN A 5 -47.99 10.63 7.64
CA ASN A 5 -46.76 10.06 7.09
C ASN A 5 -46.95 8.57 6.71
N SER A 6 -47.94 8.30 5.86
CA SER A 6 -48.34 6.95 5.44
C SER A 6 -47.83 6.54 4.04
N HIS A 7 -46.82 7.22 3.49
CA HIS A 7 -46.19 6.78 2.23
C HIS A 7 -44.89 5.98 2.50
N PRO A 8 -44.82 4.69 2.14
CA PRO A 8 -43.71 3.81 2.49
C PRO A 8 -42.39 4.19 1.80
N THR A 9 -42.42 5.00 0.75
CA THR A 9 -41.26 5.45 -0.04
C THR A 9 -40.38 6.47 0.68
N ILE A 10 -40.96 7.37 1.50
CA ILE A 10 -40.19 8.39 2.23
C ILE A 10 -39.34 7.75 3.33
N ARG A 11 -39.89 6.76 4.04
CA ARG A 11 -39.16 6.02 5.10
C ARG A 11 -38.03 5.12 4.57
N VAL A 12 -38.04 4.76 3.29
CA VAL A 12 -36.94 3.99 2.68
C VAL A 12 -35.78 4.90 2.29
N LEU A 13 -36.06 6.11 1.79
CA LEU A 13 -35.04 7.08 1.42
C LEU A 13 -34.26 7.61 2.64
N GLU A 14 -34.92 7.80 3.78
CA GLU A 14 -34.27 8.25 5.03
C GLU A 14 -33.36 7.17 5.64
N LYS A 15 -33.64 5.88 5.43
CA LYS A 15 -32.78 4.78 5.94
C LYS A 15 -31.45 4.64 5.20
N CYS A 16 -31.28 5.29 4.05
CA CYS A 16 -29.99 5.35 3.37
C CYS A 16 -29.07 6.47 3.90
N TRP A 17 -29.52 7.30 4.86
CA TRP A 17 -28.74 8.46 5.32
C TRP A 17 -28.42 8.51 6.83
N GLU A 18 -28.88 7.58 7.68
CA GLU A 18 -28.71 7.72 9.15
C GLU A 18 -27.41 7.19 9.79
N HIS A 19 -26.33 7.00 9.03
CA HIS A 19 -24.99 6.89 9.64
C HIS A 19 -23.98 7.73 8.87
N GLY A 20 -23.95 9.03 9.21
CA GLY A 20 -23.00 10.03 8.71
C GLY A 20 -21.53 9.67 8.98
N LYS A 21 -20.98 8.77 8.17
CA LYS A 21 -19.57 8.78 7.79
C LYS A 21 -19.54 9.07 6.30
N GLN A 22 -19.22 10.30 5.97
CA GLN A 22 -18.77 10.66 4.63
C GLN A 22 -17.40 9.98 4.44
N GLU A 23 -17.42 8.68 4.11
CA GLU A 23 -16.21 7.98 3.69
C GLU A 23 -15.84 8.61 2.36
N SER A 24 -14.74 9.35 2.35
CA SER A 24 -14.22 10.00 1.16
C SER A 24 -14.17 8.96 0.03
N ILE A 25 -14.79 9.25 -1.12
CA ILE A 25 -14.68 8.43 -2.35
C ILE A 25 -13.26 8.62 -2.94
N LEU A 26 -12.24 8.36 -2.12
CA LEU A 26 -10.86 8.30 -2.58
C LEU A 26 -10.71 6.97 -3.32
N PRO A 27 -10.16 6.97 -4.54
CA PRO A 27 -9.86 5.74 -5.25
C PRO A 27 -9.05 4.80 -4.35
N ASP A 28 -9.47 3.54 -4.24
CA ASP A 28 -8.74 2.56 -3.45
C ASP A 28 -7.34 2.38 -4.07
N PRO A 29 -6.25 2.62 -3.30
CA PRO A 29 -4.91 2.55 -3.83
C PRO A 29 -4.47 1.14 -4.25
N CYS A 30 -5.24 0.10 -3.94
CA CYS A 30 -5.06 -1.23 -4.52
C CYS A 30 -5.43 -1.32 -6.00
N TYR A 31 -6.16 -0.33 -6.54
CA TYR A 31 -6.55 -0.30 -7.95
C TYR A 31 -6.10 0.99 -8.66
N ASN A 32 -5.49 1.92 -7.94
CA ASN A 32 -4.98 3.18 -8.47
C ASN A 32 -3.59 3.47 -7.90
N TYR A 33 -2.55 2.95 -8.56
CA TYR A 33 -1.16 3.11 -8.19
C TYR A 33 -0.26 3.23 -9.43
N THR A 34 0.94 3.77 -9.23
CA THR A 34 2.05 3.75 -10.19
C THR A 34 2.94 2.53 -9.97
N VAL A 35 3.53 2.04 -11.07
CA VAL A 35 4.46 0.91 -11.02
C VAL A 35 5.87 1.43 -10.82
N LEU A 36 6.55 0.91 -9.80
CA LEU A 36 7.97 1.16 -9.54
C LEU A 36 8.75 -0.14 -9.76
N ASP A 37 9.26 -0.35 -10.98
CA ASP A 37 10.03 -1.54 -11.38
C ASP A 37 11.48 -1.17 -11.75
N ASP A 38 12.21 -0.72 -10.74
CA ASP A 38 13.61 -0.33 -10.86
C ASP A 38 14.51 -1.46 -10.36
N ARG A 39 15.14 -2.21 -11.27
CA ARG A 39 16.02 -3.35 -10.94
C ARG A 39 17.10 -3.03 -9.89
N TRP A 40 17.60 -1.81 -9.90
CA TRP A 40 18.68 -1.40 -9.00
C TRP A 40 18.26 -1.36 -7.52
N ARG A 41 16.95 -1.32 -7.23
CA ARG A 41 16.39 -1.31 -5.86
C ARG A 41 16.42 -2.68 -5.17
N ALA A 42 16.74 -3.75 -5.90
CA ALA A 42 16.71 -5.10 -5.36
C ALA A 42 17.66 -5.25 -4.16
N THR A 43 17.23 -5.94 -3.10
CA THR A 43 18.03 -6.21 -1.89
C THR A 43 19.36 -6.93 -2.18
N ASN A 44 19.39 -7.76 -3.22
CA ASN A 44 20.58 -8.45 -3.68
C ASN A 44 21.51 -7.59 -4.56
N ASN A 45 21.12 -6.36 -4.90
CA ASN A 45 21.96 -5.43 -5.62
C ASN A 45 22.88 -4.67 -4.65
N ILE A 46 24.03 -5.28 -4.35
CA ILE A 46 25.03 -4.74 -3.44
C ILE A 46 26.14 -4.11 -4.27
N HIS A 47 26.37 -2.81 -4.07
CA HIS A 47 27.44 -2.07 -4.74
C HIS A 47 28.66 -1.93 -3.81
N SER A 48 29.84 -1.78 -4.41
CA SER A 48 31.02 -1.29 -3.70
C SER A 48 30.95 0.23 -3.51
N ILE A 49 31.66 0.75 -2.51
CA ILE A 49 31.70 2.19 -2.20
C ILE A 49 32.12 3.09 -3.38
N HIS A 50 32.84 2.54 -4.36
CA HIS A 50 33.34 3.29 -5.52
C HIS A 50 32.38 3.26 -6.72
N GLU A 51 31.31 2.49 -6.66
CA GLU A 51 30.32 2.43 -7.72
C GLU A 51 29.35 3.62 -7.67
N TYR A 52 28.64 3.82 -8.78
CA TYR A 52 27.60 4.82 -8.82
C TYR A 52 26.38 4.36 -8.02
N HIS A 53 25.95 5.18 -7.09
CA HIS A 53 24.80 4.92 -6.21
C HIS A 53 23.61 5.82 -6.56
N LYS A 54 22.41 5.27 -6.42
CA LYS A 54 21.14 5.95 -6.64
C LYS A 54 20.63 6.59 -5.35
N SER A 55 19.71 7.54 -5.50
CA SER A 55 19.11 8.28 -4.39
C SER A 55 17.69 8.68 -4.74
N ASP A 56 16.77 8.48 -3.81
CA ASP A 56 15.38 8.88 -3.91
C ASP A 56 15.11 10.31 -3.44
N THR A 57 16.15 11.02 -2.97
CA THR A 57 16.03 12.42 -2.52
C THR A 57 15.65 13.41 -3.63
N ASN A 58 15.89 13.05 -4.89
CA ASN A 58 15.50 13.87 -6.05
C ASN A 58 14.27 13.31 -6.79
N VAL A 59 13.66 12.24 -6.27
CA VAL A 59 12.45 11.66 -6.84
C VAL A 59 11.24 12.43 -6.34
N THR A 60 10.35 12.82 -7.26
CA THR A 60 9.06 13.40 -6.92
C THR A 60 8.06 12.28 -6.65
N TRP A 61 7.72 12.10 -5.39
CA TRP A 61 6.72 11.13 -4.95
C TRP A 61 5.34 11.76 -4.95
N SER A 62 4.36 11.07 -5.53
CA SER A 62 2.97 11.49 -5.56
C SER A 62 2.06 10.28 -5.73
N GLY A 63 1.10 10.13 -4.83
CA GLY A 63 0.17 9.01 -4.85
C GLY A 63 0.79 7.73 -4.29
N TRP A 64 0.30 6.59 -4.81
CA TRP A 64 0.63 5.27 -4.32
C TRP A 64 1.47 4.51 -5.34
N ASP A 65 2.53 3.85 -4.87
CA ASP A 65 3.40 3.03 -5.69
C ASP A 65 3.25 1.54 -5.33
N ARG A 66 3.30 0.68 -6.36
CA ARG A 66 3.48 -0.77 -6.22
C ARG A 66 4.86 -1.15 -6.73
N LEU A 67 5.62 -1.82 -5.88
CA LEU A 67 6.99 -2.20 -6.19
C LEU A 67 7.05 -3.51 -6.95
N PHE A 68 7.96 -3.55 -7.91
CA PHE A 68 8.32 -4.75 -8.65
C PHE A 68 9.84 -4.83 -8.77
N ILE A 69 10.35 -6.05 -8.99
CA ILE A 69 11.69 -6.29 -9.51
C ILE A 69 11.56 -7.26 -10.66
N ASN A 70 11.88 -6.81 -11.88
CA ASN A 70 11.76 -7.62 -13.10
C ASN A 70 10.32 -8.11 -13.34
N GLY A 71 9.32 -7.25 -13.09
CA GLY A 71 7.91 -7.62 -13.19
C GLY A 71 7.41 -8.59 -12.13
N LEU A 72 8.24 -9.02 -11.18
CA LEU A 72 7.83 -9.81 -10.02
C LEU A 72 7.40 -8.88 -8.90
N ASN A 73 6.32 -9.24 -8.21
CA ASN A 73 5.85 -8.52 -7.02
C ASN A 73 6.99 -8.36 -6.01
N ALA A 74 7.20 -7.13 -5.56
CA ALA A 74 8.19 -6.82 -4.55
C ALA A 74 7.56 -5.98 -3.43
N GLN A 75 8.24 -5.96 -2.29
CA GLN A 75 7.86 -5.21 -1.11
C GLN A 75 9.09 -4.50 -0.51
N ILE A 76 8.90 -3.40 0.19
CA ILE A 76 10.00 -2.79 0.94
C ILE A 76 10.38 -3.75 2.07
N PRO A 77 11.65 -4.15 2.24
CA PRO A 77 12.02 -5.05 3.32
C PRO A 77 11.62 -4.48 4.68
N ASP A 78 11.17 -5.36 5.57
CA ASP A 78 10.86 -5.05 6.97
C ASP A 78 11.97 -5.49 7.94
N THR A 79 13.09 -5.91 7.35
CA THR A 79 14.33 -6.26 8.03
C THR A 79 15.46 -5.41 7.49
N CYS A 80 16.50 -5.26 8.31
CA CYS A 80 17.65 -4.42 8.00
C CYS A 80 18.41 -4.94 6.78
N ILE A 81 18.70 -4.03 5.85
CA ILE A 81 19.55 -4.30 4.68
C ILE A 81 20.94 -3.75 4.93
N THR A 82 21.98 -4.48 4.51
CA THR A 82 23.37 -4.03 4.64
C THR A 82 23.62 -2.72 3.89
N THR A 83 24.49 -1.86 4.43
CA THR A 83 24.95 -0.64 3.73
C THR A 83 25.40 -0.96 2.31
N TYR A 84 25.21 -0.01 1.39
CA TYR A 84 25.46 -0.17 -0.05
C TYR A 84 24.54 -1.16 -0.80
N GLY A 85 23.57 -1.77 -0.10
CA GLY A 85 22.51 -2.57 -0.72
C GLY A 85 21.50 -1.72 -1.49
N CYS A 86 20.69 -2.36 -2.34
CA CYS A 86 19.65 -1.71 -3.14
C CYS A 86 20.19 -0.60 -4.05
N GLY A 87 21.45 -0.71 -4.48
CA GLY A 87 22.11 0.26 -5.34
C GLY A 87 22.24 1.67 -4.73
N THR A 88 22.20 1.82 -3.40
CA THR A 88 22.26 3.11 -2.70
C THR A 88 23.17 3.05 -1.48
N HIS A 89 23.71 4.19 -1.01
CA HIS A 89 24.60 4.17 0.17
C HIS A 89 23.83 3.79 1.45
N ILE A 90 22.65 4.38 1.62
CA ILE A 90 21.80 4.24 2.81
C ILE A 90 20.50 3.55 2.38
N PRO A 91 20.45 2.21 2.42
CA PRO A 91 19.25 1.47 2.06
C PRO A 91 18.13 1.73 3.07
N LEU A 92 16.94 2.05 2.57
CA LEU A 92 15.76 2.31 3.38
C LEU A 92 14.86 1.08 3.46
N TRP A 93 14.42 0.76 4.68
CA TRP A 93 13.56 -0.36 5.03
C TRP A 93 12.51 0.09 6.05
N ILE A 94 11.40 -0.64 6.20
CA ILE A 94 10.30 -0.28 7.12
C ILE A 94 10.39 -1.00 8.46
N ARG A 95 9.95 -0.35 9.54
CA ARG A 95 9.82 -1.00 10.86
C ARG A 95 8.40 -1.49 11.14
N GLY A 96 8.33 -2.63 11.83
CA GLY A 96 7.10 -3.21 12.35
C GLY A 96 6.39 -4.17 11.39
N GLY A 97 6.99 -4.49 10.24
CA GLY A 97 6.40 -5.40 9.26
C GLY A 97 5.33 -4.76 8.38
N HIS A 98 4.76 -5.56 7.51
CA HIS A 98 3.66 -5.16 6.63
C HIS A 98 2.28 -5.36 7.29
N PRO A 99 1.27 -4.53 6.95
CA PRO A 99 -0.11 -4.76 7.38
C PRO A 99 -0.70 -6.04 6.80
N ARG A 100 -1.81 -6.50 7.38
CA ARG A 100 -2.75 -7.42 6.75
C ARG A 100 -3.83 -6.64 6.01
N VAL A 101 -4.56 -7.30 5.11
CA VAL A 101 -5.62 -6.65 4.31
C VAL A 101 -6.66 -5.94 5.19
N GLN A 102 -7.04 -6.56 6.32
CA GLN A 102 -8.00 -5.99 7.27
C GLN A 102 -7.50 -4.78 8.06
N ASP A 103 -6.18 -4.55 8.09
CA ASP A 103 -5.60 -3.42 8.84
C ASP A 103 -5.77 -2.10 8.09
N GLY A 104 -6.15 -2.15 6.81
CA GLY A 104 -6.33 -0.98 5.97
C GLY A 104 -5.01 -0.26 5.71
N VAL A 105 -5.08 1.08 5.71
CA VAL A 105 -3.89 1.93 5.56
C VAL A 105 -3.22 2.11 6.92
N VAL A 106 -1.97 1.69 7.04
CA VAL A 106 -1.15 1.85 8.26
C VAL A 106 0.06 2.73 7.98
N THR A 107 0.54 3.40 9.01
CA THR A 107 1.78 4.18 8.96
C THR A 107 2.96 3.30 9.39
N ARG A 108 4.08 3.39 8.68
CA ARG A 108 5.32 2.66 9.01
C ARG A 108 6.49 3.62 9.07
N ASP A 109 7.27 3.49 10.14
CA ASP A 109 8.53 4.21 10.28
C ASP A 109 9.54 3.65 9.27
N VAL A 110 10.34 4.55 8.71
CA VAL A 110 11.38 4.24 7.72
C VAL A 110 12.75 4.42 8.36
N CYS A 111 13.59 3.40 8.24
CA CYS A 111 14.95 3.37 8.75
C CYS A 111 15.97 3.25 7.62
N GLY A 112 17.10 3.93 7.77
CA GLY A 112 18.28 3.81 6.94
C GLY A 112 19.45 3.23 7.73
N HIS A 113 20.09 2.20 7.17
CA HIS A 113 21.28 1.59 7.76
C HIS A 113 22.52 2.43 7.45
N TRP A 114 23.28 2.79 8.48
CA TRP A 114 24.61 3.37 8.38
C TRP A 114 25.44 3.03 9.62
N ASP A 115 26.77 3.10 9.52
CA ASP A 115 27.71 2.93 10.64
C ASP A 115 27.43 1.69 11.53
N ASN A 116 27.14 0.55 10.89
CA ASN A 116 26.76 -0.72 11.52
C ASN A 116 25.51 -0.67 12.42
N TYR A 117 24.71 0.39 12.31
CA TYR A 117 23.46 0.54 13.03
C TYR A 117 22.28 0.62 12.05
N CYS A 118 21.44 -0.41 12.09
CA CYS A 118 20.36 -0.63 11.13
C CYS A 118 19.36 0.51 10.98
N CYS A 119 19.20 1.34 12.01
CA CYS A 119 18.33 2.52 11.97
C CYS A 119 19.09 3.77 12.43
N TYR A 120 20.27 3.99 11.87
CA TYR A 120 21.07 5.19 12.14
C TYR A 120 20.38 6.45 11.65
N TYR A 121 19.78 6.36 10.46
CA TYR A 121 18.98 7.45 9.91
C TYR A 121 17.49 7.10 9.99
N GLY A 122 16.71 8.00 10.58
CA GLY A 122 15.25 7.98 10.45
C GLY A 122 14.82 8.79 9.22
N SER A 123 13.79 8.32 8.54
CA SER A 123 13.08 9.10 7.51
C SER A 123 11.65 9.43 7.91
N TYR A 124 10.99 10.25 7.10
CA TYR A 124 9.56 10.48 7.29
C TYR A 124 8.81 9.15 7.14
N PRO A 125 7.82 8.88 8.02
CA PRO A 125 7.05 7.66 7.93
C PRO A 125 6.22 7.66 6.64
N ILE A 126 5.98 6.47 6.11
CA ILE A 126 5.18 6.24 4.90
C ILE A 126 3.87 5.55 5.25
N LYS A 127 2.88 5.65 4.35
CA LYS A 127 1.68 4.81 4.46
C LYS A 127 1.85 3.54 3.65
N VAL A 128 1.33 2.43 4.18
CA VAL A 128 1.37 1.11 3.57
C VAL A 128 -0.02 0.49 3.65
N LYS A 129 -0.48 -0.13 2.57
CA LYS A 129 -1.72 -0.91 2.54
C LYS A 129 -1.45 -2.28 1.92
N ALA A 130 -2.00 -3.31 2.54
CA ALA A 130 -2.03 -4.65 1.97
C ALA A 130 -3.25 -4.80 1.05
N CYS A 131 -3.05 -5.38 -0.12
CA CYS A 131 -4.08 -5.48 -1.15
C CYS A 131 -4.48 -6.93 -1.43
N PRO A 132 -5.74 -7.16 -1.87
CA PRO A 132 -6.13 -8.45 -2.41
C PRO A 132 -5.19 -8.86 -3.56
N GLY A 133 -4.70 -10.09 -3.55
CA GLY A 133 -3.69 -10.56 -4.52
C GLY A 133 -2.25 -10.57 -3.99
N ASN A 134 -2.08 -10.39 -2.67
CA ASN A 134 -0.81 -10.59 -1.95
C ASN A 134 0.32 -9.67 -2.44
N TYR A 135 0.03 -8.38 -2.44
CA TYR A 135 1.00 -7.31 -2.67
C TYR A 135 0.66 -6.10 -1.80
N TYR A 136 1.59 -5.15 -1.75
CA TYR A 136 1.46 -3.92 -0.99
C TYR A 136 1.56 -2.72 -1.90
N VAL A 137 0.90 -1.65 -1.49
CA VAL A 137 1.06 -0.32 -2.07
C VAL A 137 1.54 0.64 -1.00
N TYR A 138 2.38 1.58 -1.42
CA TYR A 138 3.08 2.49 -0.53
C TYR A 138 2.84 3.93 -0.98
N GLU A 139 2.41 4.79 -0.07
CA GLU A 139 2.45 6.23 -0.27
C GLU A 139 3.84 6.70 0.15
N LEU A 140 4.78 6.66 -0.80
CA LEU A 140 6.18 6.97 -0.54
C LEU A 140 6.38 8.47 -0.39
N VAL A 141 7.37 8.83 0.41
CA VAL A 141 7.75 10.22 0.65
C VAL A 141 9.23 10.39 0.44
N ARG A 142 9.63 11.61 0.05
CA ARG A 142 11.05 11.94 -0.17
C ARG A 142 11.86 11.67 1.11
N PRO A 143 12.92 10.86 1.04
CA PRO A 143 13.78 10.63 2.19
C PRO A 143 14.43 11.91 2.73
N THR A 144 14.71 11.92 4.02
CA THR A 144 15.36 13.03 4.76
C THR A 144 16.88 13.11 4.54
N VAL A 145 17.52 12.02 4.11
CA VAL A 145 18.99 11.90 4.04
C VAL A 145 19.42 11.66 2.60
N ASN A 146 20.46 12.37 2.14
CA ASN A 146 21.04 12.17 0.81
C ASN A 146 21.63 10.77 0.65
N TRP A 147 21.69 10.30 -0.60
CA TRP A 147 22.21 8.97 -0.95
C TRP A 147 21.45 7.82 -0.28
N SER A 148 20.14 8.03 -0.06
CA SER A 148 19.24 7.02 0.45
C SER A 148 18.15 6.69 -0.55
N ALA A 149 17.72 5.44 -0.57
CA ALA A 149 16.65 4.98 -1.46
C ALA A 149 15.87 3.81 -0.83
N TYR A 150 14.59 3.72 -1.16
CA TYR A 150 13.74 2.59 -0.76
C TYR A 150 14.19 1.32 -1.47
N CYS A 151 14.49 0.31 -0.66
CA CYS A 151 14.76 -1.04 -1.12
C CYS A 151 13.49 -1.73 -1.61
N ALA A 152 13.67 -2.72 -2.47
CA ALA A 152 12.63 -3.63 -2.91
C ALA A 152 13.14 -5.07 -2.80
N ASP A 153 12.34 -5.94 -2.19
CA ASP A 153 12.64 -7.35 -2.04
C ASP A 153 11.54 -8.19 -2.70
N VAL A 154 11.94 -9.19 -3.48
CA VAL A 154 11.02 -10.18 -4.08
C VAL A 154 10.67 -11.27 -3.06
N GLY A 155 10.89 -10.99 -1.76
CA GLY A 155 10.81 -11.95 -0.67
C GLY A 155 9.58 -12.85 -0.80
N SER A 156 9.80 -14.15 -0.56
CA SER A 156 8.83 -15.24 -0.74
C SER A 156 7.44 -14.81 -0.29
N ILE A 157 6.63 -14.35 -1.24
CA ILE A 157 5.20 -14.13 -1.08
C ILE A 157 4.69 -15.49 -0.66
N ASN A 158 4.49 -15.70 0.66
CA ASN A 158 4.21 -17.00 1.23
C ASN A 158 3.21 -17.70 0.32
N SER A 159 3.66 -18.76 -0.35
CA SER A 159 2.87 -19.62 -1.22
C SER A 159 1.83 -20.43 -0.44
N SER A 160 1.39 -19.91 0.70
CA SER A 160 0.13 -20.23 1.34
C SER A 160 -1.00 -19.55 0.56
N SER A 161 -1.07 -19.80 -0.75
CA SER A 161 -2.32 -19.61 -1.48
C SER A 161 -3.29 -20.67 -0.94
N THR A 162 -3.97 -20.37 0.15
CA THR A 162 -5.22 -21.05 0.46
C THR A 162 -6.12 -20.73 -0.73
N THR A 163 -6.40 -21.74 -1.55
CA THR A 163 -7.34 -21.66 -2.66
C THR A 163 -8.65 -21.12 -2.11
N VAL A 164 -8.89 -19.83 -2.26
CA VAL A 164 -10.16 -19.23 -1.86
C VAL A 164 -11.14 -19.68 -2.94
N THR A 165 -11.95 -20.68 -2.60
CA THR A 165 -13.11 -21.06 -3.42
C THR A 165 -13.94 -19.79 -3.64
N PRO A 166 -14.31 -19.45 -4.89
CA PRO A 166 -15.20 -18.31 -5.12
C PRO A 166 -16.49 -18.54 -4.36
N ALA A 167 -16.76 -17.73 -3.33
CA ALA A 167 -18.08 -17.68 -2.74
C ALA A 167 -19.03 -17.13 -3.82
N THR A 168 -19.92 -17.99 -4.30
CA THR A 168 -20.97 -17.61 -5.23
C THR A 168 -21.89 -16.62 -4.51
N LEU A 169 -21.78 -15.34 -4.85
CA LEU A 169 -22.75 -14.32 -4.44
C LEU A 169 -24.10 -14.71 -5.05
N SER A 170 -25.00 -15.22 -4.22
CA SER A 170 -26.40 -15.38 -4.58
C SER A 170 -26.95 -14.01 -4.95
N THR A 171 -27.41 -13.87 -6.18
CA THR A 171 -28.00 -12.67 -6.80
C THR A 171 -29.36 -12.27 -6.19
N GLY A 172 -29.69 -12.73 -4.97
CA GLY A 172 -30.95 -12.42 -4.31
C GLY A 172 -31.11 -10.96 -3.89
N ASN A 173 -30.02 -10.29 -3.48
CA ASN A 173 -30.14 -9.00 -2.76
C ASN A 173 -29.79 -7.75 -3.58
N VAL A 174 -29.09 -7.88 -4.72
CA VAL A 174 -28.80 -6.73 -5.60
C VAL A 174 -30.00 -6.43 -6.52
N THR A 175 -30.76 -7.47 -6.86
CA THR A 175 -31.88 -7.38 -7.81
C THR A 175 -33.09 -6.65 -7.24
N HIS A 176 -33.23 -6.58 -5.90
CA HIS A 176 -34.36 -5.86 -5.29
C HIS A 176 -34.21 -4.34 -5.39
N CYS A 177 -32.98 -3.82 -5.25
CA CYS A 177 -32.74 -2.37 -5.35
C CYS A 177 -32.80 -1.87 -6.80
N MET A 178 -32.33 -2.67 -7.77
CA MET A 178 -32.47 -2.32 -9.19
C MET A 178 -33.90 -2.44 -9.72
N SER A 179 -34.73 -3.36 -9.19
CA SER A 179 -36.11 -3.53 -9.67
C SER A 179 -37.06 -2.38 -9.32
N LEU A 180 -36.69 -1.52 -8.37
CA LEU A 180 -37.49 -0.37 -7.93
C LEU A 180 -37.15 0.93 -8.68
N LEU A 181 -36.16 0.92 -9.58
CA LEU A 181 -35.78 2.08 -10.40
C LEU A 181 -36.42 2.09 -11.80
N MET A 182 -37.25 1.10 -12.15
CA MET A 182 -37.91 1.02 -13.48
C MET A 182 -39.45 1.02 -13.43
N LYS A 183 -40.07 1.52 -12.37
CA LYS A 183 -41.52 1.82 -12.36
C LYS A 183 -41.80 3.11 -11.61
#